data_AF-A0A1D9Q8W1-F1
#
_entry.id   AF-A0A1D9Q8W1-F1
#
_cell.length_a   1.000
_cell.length_b   1.000
_cell.length_c   1.000
_cell.angle_alpha   90.00
_cell.angle_beta   90.00
_cell.angle_gamma   90.00
#
_symmetry.space_group_name_H-M   'P 1'
#
loop_
_entity.id
_entity.type
_entity.pdbx_description
1 polymer ?
#
loop_
_entity_poly.entity_id
_entity_poly.type
_entity_poly.pdbx_seq_one_letter_code
_entity_poly.pdbx_strand_id
1 'polypeptide(L)'
;MSSGQIYLLPSSHADNGPNHCMSYKDSLSLIVGNAISILIIGPLFLQKCEHFLRKSWQDVAQASVEFKAYMTEMVQEERELVAAGKQSKPNLMTSLVGASQPNLDFKTDDSNLRRKQYALTEEEISGNMFLFNLAGHDTISHTICWAINLLAAHPDVQEWLSEEINSVFLDPDSAIWNYEESFPRLNRCMVTTSRFFILKFR
;
A
#
# COMPACT_ATOMS: atom_id res chain seq x y z
N MET A 1 -18.64 5.35 19.03
CA MET A 1 -18.57 4.24 18.05
C MET A 1 -17.68 4.71 16.92
N SER A 2 -16.59 3.97 16.71
CA SER A 2 -15.53 4.01 15.70
C SER A 2 -15.36 5.26 14.81
N SER A 3 -14.43 6.14 15.18
CA SER A 3 -13.89 7.22 14.34
C SER A 3 -13.02 6.66 13.21
N GLY A 4 -13.25 7.13 11.98
CA GLY A 4 -12.43 6.84 10.81
C GLY A 4 -11.06 7.50 10.93
N GLN A 5 -10.07 6.75 11.43
CA GLN A 5 -8.66 7.10 11.29
C GLN A 5 -8.24 6.84 9.84
N ILE A 6 -7.73 7.88 9.20
CA ILE A 6 -6.92 7.80 7.98
C ILE A 6 -5.89 6.68 8.21
N TYR A 7 -5.97 5.64 7.37
CA TYR A 7 -5.29 4.37 7.53
C TYR A 7 -3.79 4.53 7.27
N LEU A 8 -3.09 5.04 8.27
CA LEU A 8 -1.65 4.98 8.36
C LEU A 8 -1.24 3.54 8.60
N LEU A 9 -0.21 3.11 7.87
CA LEU A 9 0.63 1.95 8.18
C LEU A 9 0.82 1.79 9.70
N PRO A 10 0.94 0.56 10.22
CA PRO A 10 1.12 0.32 11.65
C PRO A 10 2.15 1.28 12.22
N SER A 11 1.72 2.16 13.12
CA SER A 11 2.50 3.28 13.64
C SER A 11 3.64 2.85 14.57
N SER A 12 3.95 1.55 14.63
CA SER A 12 5.01 0.96 15.44
C SER A 12 6.40 1.02 14.80
N HIS A 13 6.54 1.34 13.51
CA HIS A 13 7.84 1.33 12.81
C HIS A 13 8.29 2.71 12.27
N ALA A 14 7.66 3.79 12.75
CA ALA A 14 8.09 5.16 12.42
C ALA A 14 9.39 5.56 13.13
N ASP A 15 9.75 4.85 14.20
CA ASP A 15 11.03 5.00 14.90
C ASP A 15 11.87 3.76 14.60
N ASN A 16 13.16 3.94 14.28
CA ASN A 16 14.04 2.82 13.97
C ASN A 16 14.09 1.89 15.19
N GLY A 17 13.45 0.73 15.10
CA GLY A 17 13.64 -0.33 16.09
C GLY A 17 15.13 -0.67 16.22
N PRO A 18 15.58 -1.29 17.32
CA PRO A 18 17.01 -1.52 17.59
C PRO A 18 17.74 -2.34 16.51
N ASN A 19 17.02 -3.00 15.60
CA ASN A 19 17.55 -3.85 14.55
C ASN A 19 17.42 -3.28 13.11
N HIS A 20 16.97 -2.03 12.94
CA HIS A 20 16.78 -1.43 11.61
C HIS A 20 17.66 -0.20 11.39
N CYS A 21 18.30 -0.11 10.24
CA CYS A 21 19.11 1.05 9.86
C CYS A 21 18.30 2.17 9.19
N MET A 22 17.05 1.91 8.80
CA MET A 22 16.14 2.90 8.19
C MET A 22 14.67 2.58 8.48
N SER A 23 13.81 3.60 8.43
CA SER A 23 12.37 3.43 8.60
C SER A 23 11.77 2.67 7.42
N TYR A 24 10.67 1.95 7.66
CA TYR A 24 9.87 1.29 6.61
C TYR A 24 9.50 2.25 5.47
N LYS A 25 9.13 3.49 5.78
CA LYS A 25 8.74 4.48 4.75
C LYS A 25 9.91 4.83 3.83
N ASP A 26 11.08 5.03 4.42
CA ASP A 26 12.29 5.41 3.69
C ASP A 26 12.81 4.25 2.86
N SER A 27 12.79 3.03 3.40
CA SER A 27 13.15 1.82 2.66
C SER A 27 12.22 1.61 1.47
N LEU A 28 10.91 1.73 1.68
CA LEU A 28 9.93 1.60 0.60
C LEU A 28 10.10 2.70 -0.45
N SER A 29 10.25 3.96 -0.05
CA SER A 29 10.43 5.08 -0.97
C SER A 29 11.69 4.94 -1.83
N LEU A 30 12.79 4.45 -1.25
CA LEU A 30 14.05 4.19 -1.97
C LEU A 30 13.91 3.09 -3.01
N ILE A 31 13.27 1.97 -2.65
CA ILE A 31 13.09 0.84 -3.57
C ILE A 31 12.16 1.25 -4.71
N VAL A 32 11.03 1.88 -4.39
CA VAL A 32 10.02 2.23 -5.39
C VAL A 32 10.54 3.29 -6.36
N GLY A 33 11.21 4.34 -5.87
CA GLY A 33 11.82 5.36 -6.72
C GLY A 33 12.91 4.83 -7.66
N ASN A 34 13.49 3.65 -7.36
CA ASN A 34 14.50 3.00 -8.20
C ASN A 34 13.99 1.71 -8.86
N ALA A 35 12.69 1.42 -8.82
CA ALA A 35 12.14 0.13 -9.20
C ALA A 35 12.34 -0.23 -10.67
N ILE A 36 12.25 0.74 -11.60
CA ILE A 36 12.53 0.52 -13.03
C ILE A 36 13.99 0.07 -13.19
N SER A 37 14.89 0.72 -12.48
CA SER A 37 16.33 0.41 -12.50
C SER A 37 16.61 -0.97 -11.89
N ILE A 38 15.91 -1.35 -10.81
CA ILE A 38 15.98 -2.69 -10.20
C ILE A 38 15.43 -3.77 -11.15
N LEU A 39 14.33 -3.50 -11.85
CA LEU A 39 13.71 -4.42 -12.81
C LEU A 39 14.62 -4.71 -14.00
N ILE A 40 15.35 -3.69 -14.49
CA ILE A 40 16.28 -3.80 -15.62
C ILE A 40 17.56 -4.56 -15.22
N ILE A 41 18.09 -4.31 -14.02
CA ILE A 41 19.38 -4.87 -13.57
C ILE A 41 19.22 -6.25 -12.92
N GLY A 42 18.09 -6.50 -12.26
CA GLY A 42 17.79 -7.71 -11.53
C GLY A 42 18.37 -7.69 -10.09
N PRO A 43 17.61 -8.14 -9.07
CA PRO A 43 18.01 -8.04 -7.67
C PRO A 43 19.26 -8.87 -7.32
N LEU A 44 19.50 -9.97 -8.04
CA LEU A 44 20.67 -10.82 -7.84
C LEU A 44 21.99 -10.20 -8.33
N PHE A 45 21.91 -9.29 -9.31
CA PHE A 45 23.10 -8.58 -9.82
C PHE A 45 23.52 -7.45 -8.87
N LEU A 46 22.55 -6.82 -8.20
CA LEU A 46 22.80 -5.77 -7.20
C LEU A 46 23.54 -6.31 -5.97
N GLN A 47 23.16 -7.49 -5.48
CA GLN A 47 23.77 -8.08 -4.29
C GLN A 47 25.19 -8.66 -4.56
N LYS A 48 25.47 -9.12 -5.79
CA LYS A 48 26.81 -9.60 -6.17
C LYS A 48 27.82 -8.49 -6.45
N CYS A 49 27.34 -7.31 -6.88
CA CYS A 49 28.20 -6.20 -7.29
C CYS A 49 28.22 -5.05 -6.27
N GLU A 50 27.85 -5.30 -5.01
CA GLU A 50 27.73 -4.29 -3.95
C GLU A 50 28.98 -3.42 -3.79
N HIS A 51 30.18 -4.01 -3.95
CA HIS A 51 31.45 -3.29 -3.81
C HIS A 51 31.83 -2.41 -5.01
N PHE A 52 31.25 -2.67 -6.20
CA PHE A 52 31.53 -1.93 -7.45
C PHE A 52 30.43 -0.92 -7.82
N LEU A 53 29.31 -0.93 -7.09
CA LEU A 53 28.14 -0.10 -7.35
C LEU A 53 28.26 1.29 -6.68
N ARG A 54 27.74 2.32 -7.35
CA ARG A 54 27.67 3.71 -6.84
C ARG A 54 26.86 3.74 -5.54
N LYS A 55 27.19 4.62 -4.58
CA LYS A 55 26.53 4.73 -3.25
C LYS A 55 24.99 4.60 -3.28
N SER A 56 24.32 5.26 -4.23
CA SER A 56 22.86 5.18 -4.39
C SER A 56 22.30 3.76 -4.57
N TRP A 57 23.07 2.85 -5.17
CA TRP A 57 22.68 1.45 -5.35
C TRP A 57 22.95 0.59 -4.12
N GLN A 58 23.94 0.97 -3.30
CA GLN A 58 24.16 0.35 -1.99
C GLN A 58 22.99 0.71 -1.06
N ASP A 59 22.53 1.96 -1.11
CA ASP A 59 21.35 2.41 -0.36
C ASP A 59 20.09 1.64 -0.80
N VAL A 60 19.91 1.38 -2.10
CA VAL A 60 18.80 0.57 -2.64
C VAL A 60 18.90 -0.90 -2.22
N ALA A 61 20.12 -1.47 -2.21
CA ALA A 61 20.34 -2.83 -1.76
C ALA A 61 20.03 -2.98 -0.27
N GLN A 62 20.50 -2.05 0.56
CA GLN A 62 20.19 -2.01 1.99
C GLN A 62 18.68 -1.83 2.21
N ALA A 63 18.04 -0.91 1.49
CA ALA A 63 16.61 -0.70 1.57
C ALA A 63 15.82 -1.98 1.24
N SER A 64 16.27 -2.74 0.24
CA SER A 64 15.64 -4.02 -0.14
C SER A 64 15.73 -5.08 0.96
N VAL A 65 16.83 -5.12 1.70
CA VAL A 65 17.01 -6.03 2.85
C VAL A 65 16.09 -5.61 4.00
N GLU A 66 16.10 -4.32 4.34
CA GLU A 66 15.28 -3.76 5.43
C GLU A 66 13.78 -3.92 5.14
N PHE A 67 13.34 -3.62 3.92
CA PHE A 67 11.96 -3.82 3.51
C PHE A 67 11.52 -5.27 3.66
N LYS A 68 12.35 -6.25 3.25
CA LYS A 68 12.05 -7.66 3.46
C LYS A 68 11.97 -8.01 4.95
N ALA A 69 12.87 -7.49 5.79
CA ALA A 69 12.83 -7.71 7.22
C ALA A 69 11.51 -7.20 7.84
N TYR A 70 11.12 -5.96 7.53
CA TYR A 70 9.83 -5.39 7.96
C TYR A 70 8.62 -6.23 7.49
N MET A 71 8.65 -6.70 6.26
CA MET A 71 7.58 -7.54 5.71
C MET A 71 7.48 -8.88 6.45
N THR A 72 8.60 -9.53 6.74
CA THR A 72 8.64 -10.77 7.51
C THR A 72 8.14 -10.57 8.94
N GLU A 73 8.57 -9.50 9.60
CA GLU A 73 8.12 -9.16 10.96
C GLU A 73 6.60 -8.92 11.01
N MET A 74 6.07 -8.17 10.05
CA MET A 74 4.64 -7.90 9.96
C MET A 74 3.81 -9.16 9.64
N VAL A 75 4.32 -10.07 8.80
CA VAL A 75 3.69 -11.38 8.59
C VAL A 75 3.68 -12.19 9.88
N GLN A 76 4.79 -12.18 10.62
CA GLN A 76 4.93 -12.95 11.85
C GLN A 76 4.00 -12.42 12.95
N GLU A 77 3.92 -11.10 13.14
CA GLU A 77 3.00 -10.45 14.08
C GLU A 77 1.54 -10.81 13.74
N GLU A 78 1.16 -10.73 12.46
CA GLU A 78 -0.20 -11.10 12.02
C GLU A 78 -0.50 -12.58 12.27
N ARG A 79 0.46 -13.49 12.04
CA ARG A 79 0.31 -14.92 12.35
C ARG A 79 0.10 -15.16 13.84
N GLU A 80 0.82 -14.45 14.70
CA GLU A 80 0.69 -14.53 16.16
C GLU A 80 -0.66 -14.01 16.65
N LEU A 81 -1.15 -12.91 16.07
CA LEU A 81 -2.48 -12.38 16.34
C LEU A 81 -3.58 -13.38 15.96
N VAL A 82 -3.48 -13.99 14.78
CA VAL A 82 -4.43 -15.02 14.33
C VAL A 82 -4.36 -16.26 15.22
N ALA A 83 -3.17 -16.73 15.59
CA ALA A 83 -2.99 -17.87 16.50
C ALA A 83 -3.57 -17.60 17.90
N ALA A 84 -3.49 -16.35 18.37
CA ALA A 84 -4.11 -15.90 19.61
C ALA A 84 -5.64 -15.69 19.52
N GLY A 85 -6.25 -15.94 18.35
CA GLY A 85 -7.67 -15.69 18.09
C GLY A 85 -8.05 -14.21 18.08
N LYS A 86 -7.08 -13.30 18.01
CA LYS A 86 -7.30 -11.86 17.93
C LYS A 86 -7.39 -11.46 16.46
N GLN A 87 -8.46 -10.78 16.08
CA GLN A 87 -8.55 -10.20 14.74
C GLN A 87 -7.71 -8.92 14.71
N SER A 88 -6.68 -8.90 13.86
CA SER A 88 -6.04 -7.65 13.44
C SER A 88 -7.02 -6.84 12.58
N LYS A 89 -6.79 -5.53 12.48
CA LYS A 89 -7.60 -4.66 11.61
C LYS A 89 -7.45 -5.14 10.16
N PRO A 90 -8.56 -5.25 9.38
CA PRO A 90 -8.49 -5.78 8.03
C PRO A 90 -7.60 -4.89 7.17
N ASN A 91 -6.47 -5.43 6.73
CA ASN A 91 -5.54 -4.78 5.84
C ASN A 91 -5.08 -5.79 4.76
N LEU A 92 -4.28 -5.30 3.81
CA LEU A 92 -3.78 -6.12 2.71
C LEU A 92 -2.90 -7.29 3.22
N MET A 93 -2.10 -7.07 4.26
CA MET A 93 -1.28 -8.12 4.90
C MET A 93 -2.13 -9.19 5.55
N THR A 94 -3.12 -8.80 6.35
CA THR A 94 -4.06 -9.75 6.99
C THR A 94 -4.78 -10.59 5.92
N SER A 95 -5.11 -10.00 4.77
CA SER A 95 -5.72 -10.71 3.64
C SER A 95 -4.77 -11.73 3.02
N LEU A 96 -3.50 -11.35 2.78
CA LEU A 96 -2.47 -12.24 2.22
C LEU A 96 -2.06 -13.36 3.20
N VAL A 97 -1.92 -13.03 4.49
CA VAL A 97 -1.63 -13.99 5.56
C VAL A 97 -2.81 -14.96 5.73
N GLY A 98 -4.05 -14.46 5.69
CA GLY A 98 -5.24 -15.30 5.71
C GLY A 98 -5.31 -16.26 4.51
N ALA A 99 -4.98 -15.78 3.31
CA ALA A 99 -4.92 -16.61 2.11
C ALA A 99 -3.75 -17.62 2.11
N SER A 100 -2.68 -17.34 2.87
CA SER A 100 -1.55 -18.25 3.09
C SER A 100 -1.88 -19.41 4.05
N GLN A 101 -2.88 -19.25 4.92
CA GLN A 101 -3.24 -20.32 5.84
C GLN A 101 -3.96 -21.48 5.13
N PRO A 102 -3.51 -22.73 5.31
CA PRO A 102 -4.25 -23.88 4.81
C PRO A 102 -5.55 -23.99 5.61
N ASN A 103 -6.69 -23.63 5.02
CA ASN A 103 -8.00 -23.82 5.63
C ASN A 103 -8.12 -25.22 6.26
N LEU A 104 -8.33 -25.26 7.57
CA LEU A 104 -8.60 -26.47 8.36
C LEU A 104 -10.06 -26.93 8.30
N ASP A 105 -10.90 -26.33 7.44
CA ASP A 105 -12.36 -26.56 7.43
C ASP A 105 -12.92 -27.24 6.17
N PHE A 106 -12.12 -27.99 5.42
CA PHE A 106 -12.67 -28.88 4.37
C PHE A 106 -12.25 -30.34 4.59
N LYS A 107 -13.10 -31.05 5.34
CA LYS A 107 -13.11 -32.52 5.41
C LYS A 107 -13.56 -33.09 4.07
N THR A 108 -12.62 -33.43 3.21
CA THR A 108 -12.83 -34.51 2.24
C THR A 108 -11.49 -35.14 1.91
N ASP A 109 -11.55 -36.47 1.88
CA ASP A 109 -10.51 -37.41 1.47
C ASP A 109 -9.76 -36.97 0.21
N ASP A 110 -8.47 -37.28 0.20
CA ASP A 110 -7.61 -37.42 -0.99
C ASP A 110 -7.09 -36.15 -1.71
N SER A 111 -6.83 -35.04 -0.97
CA SER A 111 -6.35 -33.77 -1.57
C SER A 111 -5.05 -33.18 -0.99
N ASN A 112 -4.24 -33.95 -0.26
CA ASN A 112 -3.05 -33.41 0.45
C ASN A 112 -1.95 -32.86 -0.48
N LEU A 113 -1.91 -33.26 -1.75
CA LEU A 113 -0.92 -32.78 -2.73
C LEU A 113 -1.33 -31.45 -3.41
N ARG A 114 -2.63 -31.17 -3.58
CA ARG A 114 -3.10 -29.93 -4.24
C ARG A 114 -3.25 -28.74 -3.28
N ARG A 115 -3.43 -29.00 -1.98
CA ARG A 115 -3.67 -27.94 -0.97
C ARG A 115 -2.41 -27.14 -0.62
N LYS A 116 -1.23 -27.75 -0.75
CA LYS A 116 0.07 -27.07 -0.59
C LYS A 116 0.36 -26.07 -1.72
N GLN A 117 -0.37 -26.16 -2.83
CA GLN A 117 -0.15 -25.37 -4.04
C GLN A 117 -0.78 -23.96 -3.98
N TYR A 118 -1.64 -23.69 -2.99
CA TYR A 118 -2.38 -22.42 -2.88
C TYR A 118 -1.99 -21.57 -1.65
N ALA A 119 -1.13 -22.08 -0.78
CA ALA A 119 -0.62 -21.30 0.35
C ALA A 119 0.54 -20.42 -0.12
N LEU A 120 0.38 -19.10 -0.05
CA LEU A 120 1.43 -18.14 -0.41
C LEU A 120 2.64 -18.29 0.53
N THR A 121 3.84 -18.35 -0.04
CA THR A 121 5.09 -18.28 0.74
C THR A 121 5.35 -16.87 1.26
N GLU A 122 6.21 -16.70 2.27
CA GLU A 122 6.61 -15.37 2.77
C GLU A 122 7.25 -14.50 1.69
N GLU A 123 7.97 -15.14 0.76
CA GLU A 123 8.60 -14.49 -0.39
C GLU A 123 7.54 -14.01 -1.39
N GLU A 124 6.48 -14.80 -1.63
CA GLU A 124 5.36 -14.41 -2.49
C GLU A 124 4.51 -13.30 -1.86
N ILE A 125 4.27 -13.35 -0.54
CA ILE A 125 3.57 -12.29 0.19
C ILE A 125 4.38 -10.98 0.09
N SER A 126 5.69 -11.05 0.33
CA SER A 126 6.59 -9.90 0.22
C SER A 126 6.65 -9.33 -1.20
N GLY A 127 6.72 -10.20 -2.21
CA GLY A 127 6.71 -9.81 -3.62
C GLY A 127 5.41 -9.16 -4.05
N ASN A 128 4.26 -9.72 -3.66
CA ASN A 128 2.95 -9.14 -3.92
C ASN A 128 2.80 -7.77 -3.25
N MET A 129 3.20 -7.65 -1.98
CA MET A 129 3.16 -6.38 -1.28
C MET A 129 4.04 -5.33 -1.95
N PHE A 130 5.26 -5.71 -2.36
CA PHE A 130 6.13 -4.83 -3.11
C PHE A 130 5.46 -4.35 -4.41
N LEU A 131 4.86 -5.25 -5.17
CA LEU A 131 4.19 -4.92 -6.43
C LEU A 131 3.00 -3.97 -6.22
N PHE A 132 2.17 -4.19 -5.20
CA PHE A 132 1.05 -3.31 -4.88
C PHE A 132 1.53 -1.91 -4.49
N ASN A 133 2.57 -1.80 -3.66
CA ASN A 133 3.13 -0.50 -3.29
C ASN A 133 3.79 0.21 -4.47
N LEU A 134 4.54 -0.52 -5.30
CA LEU A 134 5.16 -0.01 -6.51
C LEU A 134 4.11 0.54 -7.49
N ALA A 135 3.06 -0.24 -7.75
CA ALA A 135 1.98 0.16 -8.65
C ALA A 135 1.27 1.43 -8.14
N GLY A 136 1.09 1.56 -6.82
CA GLY A 136 0.42 2.70 -6.20
C GLY A 136 1.26 3.98 -6.17
N HIS A 137 2.56 3.88 -5.86
CA HIS A 137 3.38 5.06 -5.56
C HIS A 137 3.46 6.07 -6.71
N ASP A 138 3.84 5.62 -7.91
CA ASP A 138 4.06 6.53 -9.04
C ASP A 138 2.75 6.91 -9.72
N THR A 139 1.81 5.96 -9.85
CA THR A 139 0.55 6.20 -10.56
C THR A 139 -0.38 7.12 -9.78
N ILE A 140 -0.47 6.96 -8.45
CA ILE A 140 -1.33 7.79 -7.60
C ILE A 140 -0.73 9.19 -7.50
N SER A 141 0.58 9.31 -7.23
CA SER A 141 1.25 10.61 -7.15
C SER A 141 1.10 11.41 -8.44
N HIS A 142 1.32 10.79 -9.59
CA HIS A 142 1.17 11.44 -10.89
C HIS A 142 -0.30 11.82 -11.16
N THR A 143 -1.25 10.96 -10.78
CA THR A 143 -2.69 11.24 -10.97
C THR A 143 -3.16 12.40 -10.09
N ILE A 144 -2.75 12.46 -8.83
CA ILE A 144 -3.09 13.56 -7.91
C ILE A 144 -2.47 14.87 -8.43
N CYS A 145 -1.20 14.85 -8.81
CA CYS A 145 -0.52 16.03 -9.35
C CYS A 145 -1.26 16.58 -10.58
N TRP A 146 -1.63 15.71 -11.52
CA TRP A 146 -2.35 16.11 -12.71
C TRP A 146 -3.77 16.61 -12.40
N ALA A 147 -4.48 15.96 -11.47
CA ALA A 147 -5.80 16.40 -11.02
C ALA A 147 -5.74 17.80 -10.38
N ILE A 148 -4.76 18.07 -9.51
CA ILE A 148 -4.55 19.39 -8.90
C ILE A 148 -4.24 20.43 -9.97
N ASN A 149 -3.37 20.10 -10.94
CA ASN A 149 -3.06 21.01 -12.05
C ASN A 149 -4.30 21.36 -12.88
N LEU A 150 -5.17 20.39 -13.17
CA LEU A 150 -6.42 20.65 -13.88
C LEU A 150 -7.39 21.51 -13.08
N LEU A 151 -7.51 21.28 -11.77
CA LEU A 151 -8.34 22.12 -10.91
C LEU A 151 -7.82 23.56 -10.85
N ALA A 152 -6.50 23.74 -10.73
CA ALA A 152 -5.87 25.05 -10.74
C ALA A 152 -6.06 25.79 -12.09
N ALA A 153 -6.11 25.06 -13.20
CA ALA A 153 -6.36 25.62 -14.53
C ALA A 153 -7.85 25.93 -14.81
N HIS A 154 -8.77 25.37 -14.02
CA HIS A 154 -10.23 25.52 -14.16
C HIS A 154 -10.87 25.98 -12.84
N PRO A 155 -10.70 27.25 -12.45
CA PRO A 155 -11.22 27.79 -11.18
C PRO A 155 -12.74 27.65 -11.04
N ASP A 156 -13.46 27.72 -12.14
CA ASP A 156 -14.92 27.51 -12.22
C ASP A 156 -15.31 26.10 -11.78
N VAL A 157 -14.57 25.08 -12.23
CA VAL A 157 -14.78 23.68 -11.81
C VAL A 157 -14.36 23.50 -10.36
N GLN A 158 -13.25 24.12 -9.93
CA GLN A 158 -12.79 24.05 -8.54
C GLN A 158 -13.83 24.64 -7.57
N GLU A 159 -14.41 25.80 -7.88
CA GLU A 159 -15.48 26.42 -7.08
C GLU A 159 -16.73 25.53 -7.06
N TRP A 160 -17.13 25.00 -8.22
CA TRP A 160 -18.27 24.08 -8.33
C TRP A 160 -18.13 22.80 -7.50
N LEU A 161 -16.92 22.26 -7.37
CA LEU A 161 -16.62 21.14 -6.46
C LEU A 161 -16.59 21.57 -5.00
N SER A 162 -16.00 22.73 -4.70
CA SER A 162 -15.92 23.28 -3.35
C SER A 162 -17.31 23.48 -2.73
N GLU A 163 -18.27 24.00 -3.50
CA GLU A 163 -19.67 24.10 -3.07
C GLU A 163 -20.26 22.76 -2.62
N GLU A 164 -20.04 21.69 -3.40
CA GLU A 164 -20.54 20.35 -3.05
C GLU A 164 -19.86 19.84 -1.79
N ILE A 165 -18.53 19.93 -1.71
CA ILE A 165 -17.76 19.50 -0.54
C ILE A 165 -18.27 20.22 0.72
N ASN A 166 -18.42 21.54 0.68
CA ASN A 166 -18.92 22.33 1.82
C ASN A 166 -20.38 21.98 2.16
N SER A 167 -21.20 21.59 1.18
CA SER A 167 -22.59 21.17 1.42
C SER A 167 -22.70 19.76 2.02
N VAL A 168 -21.75 18.87 1.70
CA VAL A 168 -21.72 17.50 2.22
C VAL A 168 -21.09 17.47 3.61
N PHE A 169 -19.99 18.21 3.79
CA PHE A 169 -19.21 18.30 5.02
C PHE A 169 -19.45 19.66 5.70
N LEU A 170 -20.64 19.81 6.28
CA LEU A 170 -21.10 21.05 6.94
C LEU A 170 -20.35 21.36 8.24
N ASP A 171 -19.85 20.31 8.93
CA ASP A 171 -19.06 20.45 10.16
C ASP A 171 -17.56 20.20 9.87
N PRO A 172 -16.68 21.14 10.28
CA PRO A 172 -15.24 21.01 10.10
C PRO A 172 -14.60 19.93 10.99
N ASP A 173 -15.34 19.37 11.94
CA ASP A 173 -14.87 18.26 12.77
C ASP A 173 -14.92 16.93 11.98
N SER A 174 -13.75 16.56 11.45
CA SER A 174 -13.51 15.35 10.65
C SER A 174 -13.85 14.04 11.39
N ALA A 175 -14.01 14.08 12.72
CA ALA A 175 -14.35 12.91 13.54
C ALA A 175 -15.74 12.33 13.26
N ILE A 176 -16.61 13.09 12.57
CA ILE A 176 -18.01 12.73 12.27
C ILE A 176 -18.17 12.25 10.81
N TRP A 177 -17.12 12.34 9.98
CA TRP A 177 -17.24 12.02 8.56
C TRP A 177 -17.29 10.51 8.34
N ASN A 178 -18.47 10.00 7.95
CA ASN A 178 -18.64 8.63 7.52
C ASN A 178 -18.46 8.54 6.00
N TYR A 179 -17.46 7.78 5.55
CA TYR A 179 -17.19 7.58 4.12
C TYR A 179 -18.40 6.98 3.38
N GLU A 180 -19.08 5.98 3.95
CA GLU A 180 -20.20 5.30 3.30
C GLU A 180 -21.41 6.22 3.09
N GLU A 181 -21.60 7.20 3.96
CA GLU A 181 -22.70 8.18 3.86
C GLU A 181 -22.32 9.39 3.01
N SER A 182 -21.09 9.88 3.14
CA SER A 182 -20.64 11.10 2.46
C SER A 182 -20.23 10.86 1.01
N PHE A 183 -19.56 9.74 0.69
CA PHE A 183 -19.05 9.48 -0.66
C PHE A 183 -20.15 9.45 -1.74
N PRO A 184 -21.30 8.79 -1.54
CA PRO A 184 -22.39 8.81 -2.53
C PRO A 184 -23.00 10.19 -2.77
N ARG A 185 -22.79 11.15 -1.85
CA ARG A 185 -23.30 12.52 -1.96
C ARG A 185 -22.39 13.42 -2.81
N LEU A 186 -21.15 13.01 -3.08
CA LEU A 186 -20.15 13.76 -3.84
C LEU A 186 -20.26 13.50 -5.36
N ASN A 187 -21.42 13.75 -5.93
CA ASN A 187 -21.72 13.46 -7.34
C ASN A 187 -20.84 14.28 -8.30
N ARG A 188 -20.65 15.57 -8.04
CA ARG A 188 -19.82 16.46 -8.87
C ARG A 188 -18.36 16.01 -8.83
N CYS A 189 -17.85 15.62 -7.66
CA CYS A 189 -16.51 15.05 -7.53
C CYS A 189 -16.36 13.77 -8.36
N MET A 190 -17.29 12.80 -8.24
CA MET A 190 -17.22 11.53 -8.97
C MET A 190 -17.22 11.72 -10.51
N VAL A 191 -18.10 12.60 -11.00
CA VAL A 191 -18.18 12.92 -12.44
C VAL A 191 -16.89 13.60 -12.90
N THR A 192 -16.35 14.55 -12.13
CA THR A 192 -15.15 15.29 -12.50
C THR A 192 -13.92 14.39 -12.52
N THR A 193 -13.74 13.51 -11.52
CA THR A 193 -12.67 12.52 -11.50
C THR A 193 -12.75 11.57 -12.70
N SER A 194 -13.95 11.10 -13.06
CA SER A 194 -14.15 10.24 -14.23
C SER A 194 -13.79 10.96 -15.53
N ARG A 195 -14.15 12.24 -15.67
CA ARG A 195 -13.79 13.06 -16.83
C ARG A 195 -12.29 13.31 -16.93
N PHE A 196 -11.64 13.60 -15.81
CA PHE A 196 -10.18 13.75 -15.75
C PHE A 196 -9.49 12.47 -16.18
N PHE A 197 -9.93 11.30 -15.67
CA PHE A 197 -9.36 10.03 -16.09
C PHE A 197 -9.43 9.84 -17.61
N ILE A 198 -10.57 10.13 -18.25
CA ILE A 198 -10.72 10.05 -19.71
C ILE A 198 -9.77 11.01 -20.44
N LEU A 199 -9.61 12.25 -19.95
CA LEU A 199 -8.75 13.26 -20.57
C LEU A 199 -7.25 12.89 -20.49
N LYS A 200 -6.83 12.10 -19.50
CA LYS A 200 -5.43 11.64 -19.38
C LYS A 200 -5.04 10.63 -20.48
N PHE A 201 -6.01 9.92 -21.07
CA PHE A 201 -5.80 8.89 -22.09
C PHE A 201 -6.16 9.34 -23.52
N ARG A 202 -6.48 10.62 -23.72
CA ARG A 202 -6.60 11.23 -25.06
C ARG A 202 -5.34 12.00 -25.41
#